data_AF-A0A966URD0-F1
#
_entry.id   AF-A0A966URD0-F1
#
_cell.length_a   1.000
_cell.length_b   1.000
_cell.length_c   1.000
_cell.angle_alpha   90.00
_cell.angle_beta   90.00
_cell.angle_gamma   90.00
#
_symmetry.space_group_name_H-M   'P 1'
#
loop_
_entity.id
_entity.type
_entity.pdbx_description
1 polymer ?
#
loop_
_entity_poly.entity_id
_entity_poly.type
_entity_poly.pdbx_seq_one_letter_code
_entity_poly.pdbx_strand_id
1 'polypeptide(L)'
;MVNFARTDCLQADNFAGTMLTPWRGQVPYDYIMWIDSDIIFKTEDLLELLKMDKDISTGWYVQSNGTPVSNQSTVVVNMDKKLLLEKGSYYFETIEDMQRRSEPFKIEYCGFGWVLMKKGIFEKIPYPWFAPKKVQLIREDGIVLEDMCSEDVAMCEDIRDHGFEIWCNPKVRVGHQKMVIL
;
A
#
# COMPACT_ATOMS: atom_id res chain seq x y z
N MET A 1 -15.39 -3.94 6.01
CA MET A 1 -14.03 -4.51 5.83
C MET A 1 -13.35 -3.67 4.76
N VAL A 2 -12.09 -3.28 4.95
CA VAL A 2 -11.43 -2.25 4.11
C VAL A 2 -11.29 -2.69 2.65
N ASN A 3 -10.96 -3.96 2.41
CA ASN A 3 -10.92 -4.56 1.08
C ASN A 3 -12.20 -4.33 0.24
N PHE A 4 -13.39 -4.56 0.82
CA PHE A 4 -14.66 -4.32 0.11
C PHE A 4 -14.85 -2.84 -0.23
N ALA A 5 -14.53 -1.95 0.71
CA ALA A 5 -14.62 -0.51 0.45
C ALA A 5 -13.71 -0.09 -0.71
N ARG A 6 -12.47 -0.63 -0.78
CA ARG A 6 -11.56 -0.37 -1.88
C ARG A 6 -12.09 -0.89 -3.22
N THR A 7 -12.65 -2.11 -3.25
CA THR A 7 -13.25 -2.66 -4.48
C THR A 7 -14.49 -1.88 -4.91
N ASP A 8 -15.28 -1.38 -3.96
CA ASP A 8 -16.48 -0.58 -4.22
C ASP A 8 -16.14 0.80 -4.79
N CYS A 9 -15.05 1.43 -4.32
CA CYS A 9 -14.54 2.68 -4.90
C CYS A 9 -14.28 2.57 -6.40
N LEU A 10 -13.88 1.37 -6.88
CA LEU A 10 -13.65 1.09 -8.29
C LEU A 10 -14.87 0.49 -9.01
N GLN A 11 -15.99 0.28 -8.30
CA GLN A 11 -17.19 -0.39 -8.81
C GLN A 11 -16.89 -1.74 -9.47
N ALA A 12 -16.06 -2.56 -8.81
CA ALA A 12 -15.73 -3.89 -9.29
C ALA A 12 -17.00 -4.75 -9.48
N ASP A 13 -17.07 -5.46 -10.60
CA ASP A 13 -18.19 -6.33 -10.96
C ASP A 13 -17.70 -7.77 -11.12
N ASN A 14 -18.02 -8.62 -10.14
CA ASN A 14 -17.59 -10.01 -10.13
C ASN A 14 -18.23 -10.87 -11.23
N PHE A 15 -19.29 -10.38 -11.91
CA PHE A 15 -19.87 -11.04 -13.07
C PHE A 15 -19.18 -10.68 -14.39
N ALA A 16 -18.29 -9.68 -14.39
CA ALA A 16 -17.58 -9.21 -15.59
C ALA A 16 -16.25 -9.96 -15.87
N GLY A 17 -15.99 -11.07 -15.17
CA GLY A 17 -14.78 -11.87 -15.34
C GLY A 17 -13.63 -11.41 -14.43
N THR A 18 -12.40 -11.77 -14.80
CA THR A 18 -11.20 -11.48 -13.97
C THR A 18 -10.45 -10.23 -14.43
N MET A 19 -10.54 -9.83 -15.69
CA MET A 19 -9.86 -8.63 -16.21
C MET A 19 -10.83 -7.45 -16.19
N LEU A 20 -10.95 -6.81 -15.03
CA LEU A 20 -11.90 -5.71 -14.83
C LEU A 20 -11.28 -4.36 -15.20
N THR A 21 -12.14 -3.41 -15.56
CA THR A 21 -11.79 -1.99 -15.73
C THR A 21 -12.47 -1.16 -14.64
N PRO A 22 -11.75 -0.27 -13.94
CA PRO A 22 -12.36 0.64 -12.97
C PRO A 22 -13.58 1.36 -13.54
N TRP A 23 -14.64 1.44 -12.75
CA TRP A 23 -15.94 2.05 -13.12
C TRP A 23 -16.52 1.51 -14.43
N ARG A 24 -16.17 0.27 -14.80
CA ARG A 24 -16.58 -0.38 -16.05
C ARG A 24 -16.22 0.43 -17.30
N GLY A 25 -15.15 1.23 -17.22
CA GLY A 25 -14.71 2.14 -18.28
C GLY A 25 -15.62 3.36 -18.51
N GLN A 26 -16.60 3.61 -17.64
CA GLN A 26 -17.55 4.73 -17.81
C GLN A 26 -16.98 6.08 -17.37
N VAL A 27 -15.98 6.06 -16.48
CA VAL A 27 -15.33 7.27 -15.97
C VAL A 27 -13.96 7.42 -16.67
N PRO A 28 -13.74 8.48 -17.48
CA PRO A 28 -12.41 8.77 -18.00
C PRO A 28 -11.51 9.29 -16.87
N TYR A 29 -10.27 8.82 -16.83
CA TYR A 29 -9.28 9.22 -15.84
C TYR A 29 -7.86 9.07 -16.40
N ASP A 30 -6.92 9.79 -15.79
CA ASP A 30 -5.47 9.62 -16.03
C ASP A 30 -4.78 8.95 -14.83
N TYR A 31 -5.29 9.22 -13.63
CA TYR A 31 -4.77 8.73 -12.36
C TYR A 31 -5.89 8.32 -11.40
N ILE A 32 -5.57 7.42 -10.49
CA ILE A 32 -6.36 7.09 -9.30
C ILE A 32 -5.52 7.50 -8.09
N MET A 33 -6.08 8.35 -7.22
CA MET A 33 -5.46 8.74 -5.95
C MET A 33 -6.23 8.09 -4.80
N TRP A 34 -5.55 7.23 -4.05
CA TRP A 34 -6.08 6.59 -2.85
C TRP A 34 -5.80 7.44 -1.62
N ILE A 35 -6.87 7.77 -0.91
CA ILE A 35 -6.84 8.60 0.29
C ILE A 35 -7.73 7.94 1.35
N ASP A 36 -7.14 7.50 2.46
CA ASP A 36 -7.95 7.04 3.60
C ASP A 36 -8.62 8.25 4.28
N SER A 37 -9.82 8.05 4.84
CA SER A 37 -10.62 9.15 5.42
C SER A 37 -9.99 9.82 6.65
N ASP A 38 -8.97 9.19 7.25
CA ASP A 38 -8.22 9.69 8.40
C ASP A 38 -6.82 10.22 8.03
N ILE A 39 -6.57 10.47 6.74
CA ILE A 39 -5.33 11.09 6.26
C ILE A 39 -5.47 12.61 6.19
N ILE A 40 -4.51 13.29 6.81
CA ILE A 40 -4.40 14.76 6.82
C ILE A 40 -3.29 15.14 5.85
N PHE A 41 -3.63 15.84 4.78
CA PHE A 41 -2.72 16.19 3.70
C PHE A 41 -2.89 17.64 3.24
N LYS A 42 -1.92 18.13 2.47
CA LYS A 42 -1.96 19.40 1.75
C LYS A 42 -1.98 19.13 0.24
N THR A 43 -2.45 20.11 -0.53
CA THR A 43 -2.45 20.01 -2.00
C THR A 43 -1.05 19.78 -2.56
N GLU A 44 -0.03 20.38 -1.95
CA GLU A 44 1.37 20.23 -2.35
C GLU A 44 1.84 18.78 -2.26
N ASP A 45 1.33 18.00 -1.30
CA ASP A 45 1.69 16.58 -1.13
C ASP A 45 1.31 15.76 -2.38
N LEU A 46 0.14 16.03 -2.96
CA LEU A 46 -0.31 15.41 -4.21
C LEU A 46 0.51 15.89 -5.41
N LEU A 47 0.79 17.20 -5.48
CA LEU A 47 1.57 17.78 -6.57
C LEU A 47 2.99 17.21 -6.62
N GLU A 48 3.61 16.96 -5.46
CA GLU A 48 4.93 16.31 -5.40
C GLU A 48 4.89 14.86 -5.92
N LEU A 49 3.81 14.11 -5.68
CA LEU A 49 3.66 12.76 -6.26
C LEU A 49 3.45 12.79 -7.77
N LEU A 50 2.69 13.76 -8.28
CA LEU A 50 2.50 13.96 -9.73
C LEU A 50 3.83 14.31 -10.43
N LYS A 51 4.66 15.16 -9.82
CA LYS A 51 5.97 15.55 -10.36
C LYS A 51 6.95 14.39 -10.49
N MET A 52 6.77 13.31 -9.74
CA MET A 52 7.66 12.14 -9.81
C MET A 52 7.56 11.40 -11.15
N ASP A 53 6.43 11.53 -11.85
CA ASP A 53 6.14 10.87 -13.13
C ASP A 53 6.42 9.35 -13.10
N LYS A 54 5.98 8.67 -12.03
CA LYS A 54 6.05 7.20 -11.90
C LYS A 54 4.68 6.59 -12.12
N ASP A 55 4.66 5.31 -12.49
CA ASP A 55 3.41 4.56 -12.62
C ASP A 55 2.68 4.49 -11.28
N ILE A 56 3.42 4.27 -10.19
CA ILE A 56 2.90 4.28 -8.83
C ILE A 56 3.83 5.13 -7.96
N SER A 57 3.26 6.19 -7.39
CA SER A 57 3.92 7.11 -6.47
C SER A 57 3.19 7.10 -5.13
N THR A 58 3.92 7.07 -4.02
CA THR A 58 3.33 7.16 -2.69
C THR A 58 4.13 8.11 -1.79
N GLY A 59 3.44 8.72 -0.84
CA GLY A 59 4.08 9.37 0.30
C GLY A 59 4.22 8.37 1.45
N TRP A 60 4.33 8.88 2.67
CA TRP A 60 4.36 8.01 3.84
C TRP A 60 3.69 8.69 5.03
N TYR A 61 3.26 7.89 5.98
CA TYR A 61 2.66 8.33 7.22
C TYR A 61 3.00 7.33 8.33
N VAL A 62 2.73 7.71 9.57
CA VAL A 62 3.07 6.89 10.75
C VAL A 62 1.90 5.98 11.08
N GLN A 63 2.17 4.70 11.31
CA GLN A 63 1.17 3.73 11.75
C GLN A 63 0.87 3.89 13.24
N SER A 64 -0.36 3.66 13.67
CA SER A 64 -0.65 3.49 15.10
C SER A 64 -0.65 2.00 15.40
N ASN A 65 0.37 1.52 16.12
CA ASN A 65 0.51 0.11 16.48
C ASN A 65 -0.35 -0.22 17.71
N GLY A 66 -1.60 0.26 17.74
CA GLY A 66 -2.47 0.19 18.91
C GLY A 66 -2.05 1.12 20.07
N THR A 67 -1.01 1.93 19.87
CA THR A 67 -0.53 2.93 20.83
C THR A 67 -0.71 4.35 20.26
N PRO A 68 -0.88 5.38 21.12
CA PRO A 68 -0.94 6.77 20.70
C PRO A 68 0.34 7.28 20.02
N VAL A 69 1.48 6.63 20.30
CA VAL A 69 2.79 7.00 19.77
C VAL A 69 3.44 5.79 19.12
N SER A 70 3.84 5.94 17.88
CA SER A 70 4.63 4.98 17.10
C SER A 70 5.69 5.74 16.32
N ASN A 71 6.80 5.08 16.05
CA ASN A 71 7.88 5.61 15.21
C ASN A 71 7.96 4.90 13.85
N GLN A 72 7.05 3.97 13.56
CA GLN A 72 7.06 3.19 12.33
C GLN A 72 6.22 3.86 11.26
N SER A 73 6.81 4.04 10.08
CA SER A 73 6.09 4.49 8.89
C SER A 73 5.26 3.36 8.29
N THR A 74 4.45 3.67 7.29
CA THR A 74 3.75 2.72 6.43
C THR A 74 4.61 2.16 5.29
N VAL A 75 5.94 2.30 5.34
CA VAL A 75 6.84 1.91 4.24
C VAL A 75 7.68 0.71 4.63
N VAL A 76 7.78 -0.27 3.72
CA VAL A 76 8.73 -1.38 3.80
C VAL A 76 9.51 -1.43 2.49
N VAL A 77 10.83 -1.29 2.57
CA VAL A 77 11.70 -1.31 1.39
C VAL A 77 11.81 -2.72 0.80
N ASN A 78 11.92 -3.74 1.66
CA ASN A 78 12.07 -5.14 1.28
C ASN A 78 11.23 -6.02 2.23
N MET A 79 10.30 -6.78 1.65
CA MET A 79 9.43 -7.73 2.32
C MET A 79 10.20 -9.02 2.62
N ASP A 80 11.23 -8.91 3.45
CA ASP A 80 12.10 -10.02 3.81
C ASP A 80 11.34 -11.08 4.63
N LYS A 81 11.09 -12.24 4.00
CA LYS A 81 10.41 -13.38 4.63
C LYS A 81 11.19 -13.94 5.83
N LYS A 82 12.51 -13.74 5.90
CA LYS A 82 13.30 -14.15 7.07
C LYS A 82 12.94 -13.30 8.29
N LEU A 83 12.78 -11.98 8.11
CA LEU A 83 12.32 -11.11 9.20
C LEU A 83 10.90 -11.47 9.63
N LEU A 84 10.01 -11.74 8.67
CA LEU A 84 8.66 -12.20 8.99
C LEU A 84 8.70 -13.51 9.80
N LEU A 85 9.54 -14.47 9.42
CA LEU A 85 9.71 -15.75 10.12
C LEU A 85 10.28 -15.57 11.54
N GLU A 86 11.29 -14.73 11.71
CA GLU A 86 12.01 -14.55 12.97
C GLU A 86 11.29 -13.62 13.96
N LYS A 87 10.57 -12.62 13.46
CA LYS A 87 9.99 -11.53 14.27
C LYS A 87 8.47 -11.41 14.17
N GLY A 88 7.83 -12.15 13.27
CA GLY A 88 6.40 -12.02 13.00
C GLY A 88 6.01 -10.73 12.27
N SER A 89 6.97 -9.94 11.79
CA SER A 89 6.71 -8.70 11.04
C SER A 89 7.87 -8.35 10.10
N TYR A 90 7.53 -7.61 9.04
CA TYR A 90 8.53 -6.98 8.17
C TYR A 90 9.16 -5.75 8.83
N TYR A 91 10.30 -5.30 8.30
CA TYR A 91 10.91 -4.05 8.75
C TYR A 91 10.18 -2.84 8.15
N PHE A 92 9.39 -2.16 8.98
CA PHE A 92 8.82 -0.87 8.64
C PHE A 92 9.84 0.23 8.89
N GLU A 93 10.13 1.04 7.87
CA GLU A 93 11.08 2.15 7.97
C GLU A 93 10.63 3.10 9.10
N THR A 94 11.56 3.51 9.95
CA THR A 94 11.26 4.45 11.02
C THR A 94 11.15 5.89 10.51
N ILE A 95 10.63 6.82 11.32
CA ILE A 95 10.68 8.26 10.99
C ILE A 95 12.12 8.69 10.68
N GLU A 96 13.09 8.19 11.45
CA GLU A 96 14.50 8.53 11.26
C GLU A 96 15.05 7.98 9.94
N ASP A 97 14.72 6.73 9.58
CA ASP A 97 15.11 6.15 8.30
C ASP A 97 14.56 6.95 7.12
N MET A 98 13.29 7.35 7.20
CA MET A 98 12.63 8.17 6.18
C MET A 98 13.26 9.57 6.08
N GLN A 99 13.58 10.20 7.22
CA GLN A 99 14.21 11.52 7.27
C GLN A 99 15.65 11.54 6.72
N ARG A 100 16.36 10.41 6.73
CA ARG A 100 17.69 10.29 6.13
C ARG A 100 17.67 10.25 4.60
N ARG A 101 16.51 10.03 3.98
CA ARG A 101 16.37 9.94 2.51
C ARG A 101 15.98 11.28 1.91
N SER A 102 16.66 11.68 0.85
CA SER A 102 16.36 12.92 0.11
C SER A 102 15.67 12.69 -1.23
N GLU A 103 15.91 11.53 -1.85
CA GLU A 103 15.43 11.20 -3.19
C GLU A 103 14.38 10.08 -3.16
N PRO A 104 13.44 10.06 -4.14
CA PRO A 104 12.49 8.96 -4.27
C PRO A 104 13.18 7.61 -4.44
N PHE A 105 12.60 6.58 -3.84
CA PHE A 105 13.19 5.24 -3.80
C PHE A 105 12.13 4.16 -4.00
N LYS A 106 12.56 3.00 -4.51
CA LYS A 106 11.69 1.83 -4.68
C LYS A 106 11.40 1.19 -3.33
N ILE A 107 10.17 0.73 -3.19
CA ILE A 107 9.69 0.02 -2.01
C ILE A 107 8.91 -1.20 -2.46
N GLU A 108 8.78 -2.17 -1.56
CA GLU A 108 7.93 -3.33 -1.82
C GLU A 108 6.54 -3.12 -1.24
N TYR A 109 6.39 -2.41 -0.12
CA TYR A 109 5.08 -2.16 0.46
C TYR A 109 4.91 -0.71 0.93
N CYS A 110 3.72 -0.18 0.67
CA CYS A 110 3.20 1.02 1.32
C CYS A 110 1.79 0.75 1.86
N GLY A 111 1.47 1.43 2.96
CA GLY A 111 0.07 1.56 3.40
C GLY A 111 -0.74 2.30 2.35
N PHE A 112 -1.95 1.82 2.08
CA PHE A 112 -2.73 2.24 0.91
C PHE A 112 -3.64 3.45 1.16
N GLY A 113 -3.29 4.28 2.15
CA GLY A 113 -3.99 5.52 2.49
C GLY A 113 -3.48 6.76 1.78
N TRP A 114 -2.34 6.69 1.08
CA TRP A 114 -1.82 7.80 0.28
C TRP A 114 -0.99 7.31 -0.91
N VAL A 115 -1.68 6.87 -1.97
CA VAL A 115 -1.05 6.25 -3.15
C VAL A 115 -1.64 6.79 -4.44
N LEU A 116 -0.80 7.32 -5.32
CA LEU A 116 -1.15 7.78 -6.66
C LEU A 116 -0.77 6.71 -7.69
N MET A 117 -1.70 6.36 -8.56
CA MET A 117 -1.54 5.30 -9.56
C MET A 117 -1.96 5.81 -10.94
N LYS A 118 -1.13 5.62 -11.97
CA LYS A 118 -1.51 5.89 -13.37
C LYS A 118 -2.61 4.93 -13.84
N LYS A 119 -3.39 5.38 -14.83
CA LYS A 119 -4.32 4.52 -15.57
C LYS A 119 -3.63 3.30 -16.16
N GLY A 120 -4.36 2.19 -16.21
CA GLY A 120 -3.92 0.94 -16.82
C GLY A 120 -3.33 -0.06 -15.84
N ILE A 121 -3.11 0.31 -14.57
CA ILE A 121 -2.51 -0.59 -13.58
C ILE A 121 -3.52 -1.63 -13.11
N PHE A 122 -4.70 -1.21 -12.66
CA PHE A 122 -5.77 -2.12 -12.24
C PHE A 122 -6.23 -3.01 -13.40
N GLU A 123 -6.28 -2.47 -14.62
CA GLU A 123 -6.68 -3.21 -15.81
C GLU A 123 -5.69 -4.30 -16.24
N LYS A 124 -4.47 -4.29 -15.70
CA LYS A 124 -3.43 -5.30 -15.94
C LYS A 124 -3.31 -6.32 -14.81
N ILE A 125 -4.01 -6.12 -13.69
CA ILE A 125 -4.02 -7.02 -12.53
C ILE A 125 -5.37 -7.75 -12.50
N PRO A 126 -5.40 -9.08 -12.51
CA PRO A 126 -6.65 -9.83 -12.38
C PRO A 126 -7.36 -9.54 -11.05
N TYR A 127 -8.68 -9.35 -11.12
CA TYR A 127 -9.58 -9.38 -9.98
C TYR A 127 -9.61 -10.79 -9.34
N PRO A 128 -9.68 -10.93 -8.00
CA PRO A 128 -10.04 -9.93 -6.99
C PRO A 128 -8.92 -9.01 -6.51
N TRP A 129 -9.06 -7.71 -6.78
CA TRP A 129 -8.16 -6.68 -6.21
C TRP A 129 -8.37 -6.57 -4.70
N PHE A 130 -7.29 -6.30 -3.96
CA PHE A 130 -7.31 -6.19 -2.48
C PHE A 130 -7.85 -7.44 -1.78
N ALA A 131 -7.79 -8.62 -2.40
CA ALA A 131 -8.12 -9.86 -1.69
C ALA A 131 -6.99 -10.22 -0.72
N PRO A 132 -7.24 -10.35 0.60
CA PRO A 132 -6.24 -10.86 1.54
C PRO A 132 -5.68 -12.21 1.07
N LYS A 133 -4.36 -12.37 1.11
CA LYS A 133 -3.69 -13.61 0.70
C LYS A 133 -3.23 -14.40 1.92
N LYS A 134 -3.27 -15.72 1.78
CA LYS A 134 -2.65 -16.63 2.75
C LYS A 134 -1.13 -16.54 2.63
N VAL A 135 -0.47 -16.32 3.75
CA VAL A 135 0.98 -16.39 3.88
C VAL A 135 1.32 -17.72 4.53
N GLN A 136 2.27 -18.45 3.95
CA GLN A 136 2.79 -19.69 4.50
C GLN A 136 4.32 -19.59 4.61
N LEU A 137 4.84 -19.89 5.80
CA LEU A 137 6.27 -19.92 6.08
C LEU A 137 6.63 -21.29 6.66
N ILE A 138 7.86 -21.73 6.42
CA ILE A 138 8.37 -23.00 6.93
C ILE A 138 9.59 -22.68 7.80
N ARG A 139 9.53 -23.04 9.08
CA ARG A 139 10.66 -22.93 10.00
C ARG A 139 11.72 -23.99 9.69
N GLU A 140 12.94 -23.77 10.16
CA GLU A 140 14.05 -24.72 9.98
C GLU A 140 13.76 -26.10 10.61
N ASP A 141 12.94 -26.16 11.66
CA ASP A 141 12.48 -27.40 12.32
C ASP A 141 11.33 -28.11 11.58
N GLY A 142 10.95 -27.62 10.39
CA GLY A 142 9.90 -28.19 9.54
C GLY A 142 8.48 -27.78 9.94
N ILE A 143 8.31 -26.95 10.97
CA ILE A 143 6.97 -26.45 11.35
C ILE A 143 6.47 -25.46 10.31
N VAL A 144 5.26 -25.71 9.81
CA VAL A 144 4.53 -24.81 8.90
C VAL A 144 3.79 -23.77 9.72
N LEU A 145 4.06 -22.49 9.46
CA LEU A 145 3.35 -21.35 9.99
C LEU A 145 2.44 -20.78 8.91
N GLU A 146 1.20 -20.48 9.26
CA GLU A 146 0.22 -19.91 8.36
C GLU A 146 -0.40 -18.66 8.96
N ASP A 147 -0.53 -17.62 8.14
CA ASP A 147 -1.17 -16.36 8.49
C ASP A 147 -1.90 -15.79 7.27
N MET A 148 -2.56 -14.65 7.42
CA MET A 148 -3.09 -13.86 6.32
C MET A 148 -2.45 -12.47 6.30
N CYS A 149 -2.15 -11.96 5.11
CA CYS A 149 -1.76 -10.57 4.98
C CYS A 149 -2.99 -9.65 4.82
N SER A 150 -2.83 -8.39 5.21
CA SER A 150 -3.85 -7.35 4.98
C SER A 150 -4.05 -7.07 3.49
N GLU A 151 -5.12 -6.35 3.15
CA GLU A 151 -5.51 -6.13 1.77
C GLU A 151 -4.54 -5.24 0.99
N ASP A 152 -3.89 -4.31 1.69
CA ASP A 152 -2.86 -3.43 1.13
C ASP A 152 -1.55 -4.16 0.88
N VAL A 153 -1.15 -5.07 1.78
CA VAL A 153 -0.01 -5.98 1.56
C VAL A 153 -0.26 -6.84 0.33
N ALA A 154 -1.45 -7.47 0.25
CA ALA A 154 -1.82 -8.31 -0.88
C ALA A 154 -1.80 -7.54 -2.20
N MET A 155 -2.38 -6.32 -2.24
CA MET A 155 -2.38 -5.49 -3.43
C MET A 155 -0.98 -5.05 -3.83
N CYS A 156 -0.12 -4.66 -2.88
CA CYS A 156 1.27 -4.32 -3.18
C CYS A 156 2.03 -5.54 -3.76
N GLU A 157 1.75 -6.75 -3.28
CA GLU A 157 2.29 -7.98 -3.85
C GLU A 157 1.78 -8.22 -5.27
N ASP A 158 0.48 -8.09 -5.52
CA ASP A 158 -0.09 -8.21 -6.88
C ASP A 158 0.52 -7.21 -7.86
N ILE A 159 0.72 -5.96 -7.42
CA ILE A 159 1.38 -4.91 -8.21
C ILE A 159 2.78 -5.37 -8.65
N ARG A 160 3.57 -5.90 -7.74
CA ARG A 160 4.94 -6.37 -8.03
C ARG A 160 4.94 -7.63 -8.90
N ASP A 161 4.05 -8.58 -8.63
CA ASP A 161 3.91 -9.81 -9.40
C ASP A 161 3.55 -9.54 -10.88
N HIS A 162 2.87 -8.41 -11.14
CA HIS A 162 2.53 -7.96 -12.49
C HIS A 162 3.55 -6.96 -13.08
N GLY A 163 4.73 -6.85 -12.47
CA GLY A 163 5.88 -6.14 -13.03
C GLY A 163 5.88 -4.63 -12.82
N PHE A 164 5.05 -4.11 -11.92
CA PHE A 164 5.05 -2.70 -11.56
C PHE A 164 5.94 -2.40 -10.35
N GLU A 165 6.47 -1.20 -10.32
CA GLU A 165 7.31 -0.71 -9.23
C GLU A 165 6.60 0.39 -8.45
N ILE A 166 6.66 0.31 -7.13
CA ILE A 166 6.12 1.33 -6.22
C ILE A 166 7.27 2.24 -5.81
N TRP A 167 7.09 3.55 -6.01
CA TRP A 167 8.08 4.57 -5.66
C TRP A 167 7.58 5.44 -4.51
N CYS A 168 8.36 5.52 -3.42
CA CYS A 168 8.08 6.40 -2.29
C CYS A 168 8.81 7.73 -2.45
N ASN A 169 8.12 8.84 -2.20
CA ASN A 169 8.75 10.14 -2.01
C ASN A 169 9.00 10.40 -0.51
N PRO A 170 10.26 10.39 -0.02
CA PRO A 170 10.54 10.59 1.40
C PRO A 170 10.19 11.99 1.90
N LYS A 171 10.07 12.98 1.00
CA LYS A 171 9.70 14.36 1.35
C LYS A 171 8.19 14.54 1.53
N VAL A 172 7.37 13.59 1.06
CA VAL A 172 5.91 13.65 1.19
C VAL A 172 5.49 12.83 2.40
N ARG A 173 5.41 13.52 3.55
CA ARG A 173 4.89 12.95 4.81
C ARG A 173 3.51 13.52 5.11
N VAL A 174 2.49 12.68 5.08
CA VAL A 174 1.11 13.05 5.44
C VAL A 174 0.80 12.67 6.89
N GLY A 175 -0.21 13.32 7.47
CA GLY A 175 -0.71 13.03 8.81
C GLY A 175 -1.69 11.86 8.81
N HIS A 176 -1.74 11.13 9.92
CA HIS A 176 -2.67 10.02 10.13
C HIS A 176 -3.40 10.25 11.45
N GLN A 177 -4.70 10.53 11.36
CA GLN A 177 -5.53 10.86 12.49
C GLN A 177 -5.94 9.59 13.24
N LYS A 178 -5.64 9.54 14.55
CA LYS A 178 -6.17 8.50 15.44
C LYS A 178 -6.84 9.14 16.63
N MET A 179 -8.06 8.68 16.92
CA MET A 179 -8.77 9.10 18.11
C MET A 179 -8.27 8.31 19.32
N VAL A 180 -7.94 9.03 20.39
CA VAL A 180 -7.60 8.47 21.68
C VAL A 180 -8.71 8.89 22.65
N ILE A 181 -9.40 7.90 23.24
CA ILE A 181 -10.36 8.14 24.32
C ILE A 181 -9.60 8.01 25.63
N LEU A 182 -9.66 9.03 26.48
CA LEU A 182 -9.02 9.08 27.80
C LEU A 182 -9.94 8.54 28.89
#